data_AF-A0A7W1WHP1-F1
#
_entry.id   AF-A0A7W1WHP1-F1
#
_cell.length_a   1.000
_cell.length_b   1.000
_cell.length_c   1.000
_cell.angle_alpha   90.00
_cell.angle_beta   90.00
_cell.angle_gamma   90.00
#
_symmetry.space_group_name_H-M   'P 1'
#
loop_
_entity.id
_entity.type
_entity.pdbx_description
1 polymer ?
#
loop_
_entity_poly.entity_id
_entity_poly.type
_entity_poly.pdbx_seq_one_letter_code
_entity_poly.pdbx_strand_id
1 'polypeptide(L)'
;MPNDLTPVWTRLDATRPSGERRITDLFDADPNRVPEFTIRADGLIFDYSKTNIDKTSREALLDLAAHVAEKRDAMFAGKRINETEDRAVLHTALRNYDTPLLVDGTDVSVEVAGTLDRMSAFADAVRDGSFRGQGGKITDVVNIGIGGSDLGPKMATIALAPYHDGPRVHFVSNVDGADISDTLAGLNPETTLVIVASKTFTTIETMTNAQTALDWMKASVTDPATQFAALSSATDKTAAWGIDGARVFGFEDWVGGRYSVWGPIGLPLMIAIGPENFRDFLRGGASMDAHFRTAPLPQNMPVMLALVGIWHYQVNGYPTRAVLPYDNRLSRLPAYLQQLEMESNGKRVDIDGNDLPRPSGPVVWGEPGTNGQHAFYQLIHQGKQIVPCEFIAAARGHEPSLDHHHKLLLANCLAQSGALMRGRSLDVAREMMAKKGLTGEELERQARHRVFPGNRPSTTLLIDQLTPFTLGQIVALYEHRVFVEGVIFGINSFDQWGVELGKELALTVAPLLDGKPAPGHDPSTVALAHDILEMRASSG
;
A
#
# COMPACT_ATOMS: atom_id res chain seq x y z
N MET A 1 -21.90 15.33 21.35
CA MET A 1 -21.54 14.68 20.08
C MET A 1 -21.84 13.20 20.23
N PRO A 2 -22.46 12.50 19.27
CA PRO A 2 -23.00 11.16 19.51
C PRO A 2 -21.96 10.12 19.95
N ASN A 3 -20.66 10.38 19.80
CA ASN A 3 -19.58 9.49 20.24
C ASN A 3 -18.44 10.27 20.92
N ASP A 4 -18.64 10.81 22.13
CA ASP A 4 -17.49 11.21 22.94
C ASP A 4 -16.69 9.95 23.33
N LEU A 5 -15.61 9.67 22.60
CA LEU A 5 -14.73 8.52 22.83
C LEU A 5 -13.75 8.77 23.99
N THR A 6 -13.73 9.97 24.60
CA THR A 6 -12.80 10.32 25.68
C THR A 6 -12.79 9.29 26.82
N PRO A 7 -13.95 8.80 27.33
CA PRO A 7 -13.96 7.77 28.36
C PRO A 7 -13.35 6.43 27.91
N VAL A 8 -13.55 6.04 26.65
CA VAL A 8 -12.96 4.82 26.07
C VAL A 8 -11.45 4.97 25.96
N TRP A 9 -10.97 6.10 25.46
CA TRP A 9 -9.54 6.40 25.39
C TRP A 9 -8.88 6.47 26.77
N THR A 10 -9.52 7.07 27.77
CA THR A 10 -9.00 7.09 29.15
C THR A 10 -8.87 5.68 29.73
N ARG A 11 -9.89 4.82 29.53
CA ARG A 11 -9.78 3.39 29.92
C ARG A 11 -8.64 2.70 29.19
N LEU A 12 -8.51 2.94 27.89
CA LEU A 12 -7.49 2.32 27.06
C LEU A 12 -6.07 2.75 27.47
N ASP A 13 -5.84 4.04 27.72
CA ASP A 13 -4.57 4.56 28.24
C ASP A 13 -4.19 3.92 29.57
N ALA A 14 -5.18 3.68 30.44
CA ALA A 14 -4.97 3.01 31.72
C ALA A 14 -4.57 1.53 31.57
N THR A 15 -4.83 0.90 30.42
CA THR A 15 -4.38 -0.48 30.13
C THR A 15 -2.96 -0.55 29.59
N ARG A 16 -2.31 0.60 29.30
CA ARG A 16 -0.93 0.64 28.82
C ARG A 16 -0.05 -0.16 29.79
N PRO A 17 0.80 -1.08 29.30
CA PRO A 17 1.66 -1.87 30.17
C PRO A 17 2.48 -0.94 31.07
N SER A 18 2.34 -1.10 32.38
CA SER A 18 3.17 -0.42 33.37
C SER A 18 4.51 -1.14 33.50
N GLY A 19 5.60 -0.37 33.59
CA GLY A 19 6.92 -0.87 34.00
C GLY A 19 7.44 -2.10 33.22
N GLU A 20 7.48 -3.24 33.91
CA GLU A 20 8.28 -4.44 33.59
C GLU A 20 7.54 -5.54 32.80
N ARG A 21 6.23 -5.40 32.52
CA ARG A 21 5.44 -6.47 31.87
C ARG A 21 6.06 -6.88 30.54
N ARG A 22 6.32 -8.19 30.36
CA ARG A 22 6.80 -8.76 29.10
C ARG A 22 5.69 -9.49 28.36
N ILE A 23 5.78 -9.50 27.04
CA ILE A 23 4.92 -10.34 26.19
C ILE A 23 5.02 -11.81 26.62
N THR A 24 6.21 -12.30 26.99
CA THR A 24 6.42 -13.69 27.46
C THR A 24 5.56 -14.02 28.67
N ASP A 25 5.39 -13.08 29.60
CA ASP A 25 4.60 -13.29 30.81
C ASP A 25 3.12 -13.51 30.46
N LEU A 26 2.63 -12.88 29.39
CA LEU A 26 1.26 -13.08 28.90
C LEU A 26 1.06 -14.48 28.30
N PHE A 27 2.09 -15.08 27.71
CA PHE A 27 2.04 -16.47 27.23
C PHE A 27 2.10 -17.46 28.38
N ASP A 28 2.96 -17.20 29.37
CA ASP A 28 3.11 -18.07 30.54
C ASP A 28 1.84 -18.06 31.42
N ALA A 29 1.15 -16.93 31.51
CA ALA A 29 -0.07 -16.77 32.28
C ALA A 29 -1.33 -17.33 31.61
N ASP A 30 -1.36 -17.46 30.28
CA ASP A 30 -2.53 -17.92 29.54
C ASP A 30 -2.18 -18.92 28.42
N PRO A 31 -2.36 -20.24 28.66
CA PRO A 31 -2.09 -21.26 27.66
C PRO A 31 -2.99 -21.15 26.42
N ASN A 32 -4.13 -20.44 26.50
CA ASN A 32 -5.05 -20.20 25.40
C ASN A 32 -4.79 -18.87 24.67
N ARG A 33 -3.71 -18.15 25.00
CA ARG A 33 -3.39 -16.86 24.38
C ARG A 33 -3.33 -16.94 22.85
N VAL A 34 -2.69 -17.96 22.28
CA VAL A 34 -2.54 -18.07 20.82
C VAL A 34 -3.90 -18.24 20.14
N PRO A 35 -4.74 -19.24 20.50
CA PRO A 35 -6.09 -19.34 19.95
C PRO A 35 -6.94 -18.07 20.11
N GLU A 36 -6.90 -17.41 21.27
CA GLU A 36 -7.71 -16.21 21.54
C GLU A 36 -7.24 -14.96 20.78
N PHE A 37 -5.95 -14.88 20.44
CA PHE A 37 -5.31 -13.76 19.74
C PHE A 37 -4.93 -14.13 18.30
N THR A 38 -5.68 -15.06 17.69
CA THR A 38 -5.54 -15.43 16.28
C THR A 38 -6.90 -15.43 15.59
N ILE A 39 -7.00 -14.73 14.47
CA ILE A 39 -8.17 -14.77 13.59
C ILE A 39 -7.87 -15.65 12.38
N ARG A 40 -8.84 -16.46 11.97
CA ARG A 40 -8.81 -17.25 10.74
C ARG A 40 -9.99 -16.88 9.87
N ALA A 41 -9.74 -16.49 8.62
CA ALA A 41 -10.77 -16.12 7.68
C ALA A 41 -10.31 -16.47 6.26
N ASP A 42 -11.08 -17.31 5.58
CA ASP A 42 -10.89 -17.63 4.15
C ASP A 42 -9.44 -17.95 3.75
N GLY A 43 -8.80 -18.86 4.51
CA GLY A 43 -7.42 -19.29 4.29
C GLY A 43 -6.32 -18.39 4.88
N LEU A 44 -6.65 -17.19 5.36
CA LEU A 44 -5.73 -16.30 6.06
C LEU A 44 -5.70 -16.62 7.56
N ILE A 45 -4.52 -16.51 8.16
CA ILE A 45 -4.31 -16.58 9.60
C ILE A 45 -3.63 -15.30 10.07
N PHE A 46 -4.30 -14.52 10.90
CA PHE A 46 -3.75 -13.32 11.52
C PHE A 46 -3.47 -13.58 13.00
N ASP A 47 -2.20 -13.80 13.35
CA ASP A 47 -1.70 -13.95 14.72
C ASP A 47 -1.21 -12.60 15.26
N TYR A 48 -1.88 -12.06 16.28
CA TYR A 48 -1.46 -10.88 17.01
C TYR A 48 -1.14 -11.18 18.49
N SER A 49 -0.91 -12.45 18.82
CA SER A 49 -0.59 -12.91 20.19
C SER A 49 0.76 -12.40 20.70
N LYS A 50 1.71 -12.10 19.80
CA LYS A 50 3.04 -11.55 20.13
C LYS A 50 3.03 -10.02 20.29
N THR A 51 1.95 -9.49 20.86
CA THR A 51 1.80 -8.08 21.25
C THR A 51 1.65 -7.96 22.76
N ASN A 52 1.75 -6.75 23.30
CA ASN A 52 1.48 -6.47 24.71
C ASN A 52 -0.02 -6.32 25.02
N ILE A 53 -0.91 -6.69 24.10
CA ILE A 53 -2.37 -6.63 24.32
C ILE A 53 -2.78 -7.83 25.19
N ASP A 54 -3.42 -7.55 26.32
CA ASP A 54 -4.07 -8.52 27.21
C ASP A 54 -5.61 -8.53 26.97
N LYS A 55 -6.36 -9.29 27.78
CA LYS A 55 -7.83 -9.37 27.61
C LYS A 55 -8.51 -8.03 27.88
N THR A 56 -8.10 -7.31 28.92
CA THR A 56 -8.66 -6.00 29.30
C THR A 56 -8.44 -4.94 28.22
N SER A 57 -7.22 -4.81 27.72
CA SER A 57 -6.90 -3.88 26.62
C SER A 57 -7.60 -4.28 25.34
N ARG A 58 -7.70 -5.58 25.03
CA ARG A 58 -8.48 -6.08 23.88
C ARG A 58 -9.96 -5.71 23.97
N GLU A 59 -10.59 -5.87 25.13
CA GLU A 59 -12.00 -5.47 25.34
C GLU A 59 -12.18 -3.96 25.17
N ALA A 60 -11.30 -3.14 25.75
CA ALA A 60 -11.35 -1.68 25.59
C ALA A 60 -11.13 -1.23 24.12
N LEU A 61 -10.28 -1.93 23.36
CA LEU A 61 -10.10 -1.71 21.92
C LEU A 61 -11.36 -2.07 21.13
N LEU A 62 -12.07 -3.13 21.50
CA LEU A 62 -13.32 -3.51 20.86
C LEU A 62 -14.44 -2.50 21.15
N ASP A 63 -14.51 -1.98 22.37
CA ASP A 63 -15.41 -0.87 22.72
C ASP A 63 -15.14 0.37 21.85
N LEU A 64 -13.87 0.65 21.53
CA LEU A 64 -13.49 1.76 20.65
C LEU A 64 -14.01 1.56 19.22
N ALA A 65 -14.08 0.32 18.73
CA ALA A 65 -14.58 -0.02 17.40
C ALA A 65 -16.12 -0.13 17.30
N ALA A 66 -16.87 0.09 18.38
CA ALA A 66 -18.32 -0.18 18.42
C ALA A 66 -19.13 0.59 17.35
N HIS A 67 -18.67 1.77 16.93
CA HIS A 67 -19.35 2.62 15.95
C HIS A 67 -18.87 2.40 14.50
N VAL A 68 -17.89 1.52 14.28
CA VAL A 68 -17.34 1.23 12.94
C VAL A 68 -18.38 0.61 12.01
N ALA A 69 -19.27 -0.23 12.55
CA ALA A 69 -20.27 -0.95 11.75
C ALA A 69 -21.20 0.00 10.98
N GLU A 70 -21.66 1.09 11.60
CA GLU A 70 -22.56 2.05 10.96
C GLU A 70 -21.89 2.76 9.78
N LYS A 71 -20.68 3.28 9.99
CA LYS A 71 -19.92 3.95 8.92
C LYS A 71 -19.53 2.96 7.82
N ARG A 72 -19.19 1.71 8.18
CA ARG A 72 -18.91 0.65 7.19
C ARG A 72 -20.12 0.43 6.31
N ASP A 73 -21.29 0.25 6.91
CA ASP A 73 -22.52 -0.02 6.17
C ASP A 73 -22.90 1.18 5.29
N ALA A 74 -22.60 2.41 5.73
CA ALA A 74 -22.71 3.62 4.91
C ALA A 74 -21.79 3.60 3.68
N MET A 75 -20.51 3.19 3.84
CA MET A 75 -19.57 3.04 2.72
C MET A 75 -20.11 2.04 1.69
N PHE A 76 -20.46 0.83 2.12
CA PHE A 76 -20.95 -0.22 1.22
C PHE A 76 -22.31 0.09 0.59
N ALA A 77 -23.11 0.96 1.20
CA ALA A 77 -24.38 1.43 0.66
C ALA A 77 -24.23 2.61 -0.31
N GLY A 78 -22.99 3.07 -0.60
CA GLY A 78 -22.74 4.18 -1.51
C GLY A 78 -23.14 5.54 -0.96
N LYS A 79 -23.25 5.69 0.37
CA LYS A 79 -23.46 7.00 0.97
C LYS A 79 -22.23 7.89 0.74
N ARG A 80 -22.48 9.20 0.68
CA ARG A 80 -21.44 10.23 0.49
C ARG A 80 -20.63 10.44 1.78
N ILE A 81 -19.76 9.48 2.11
CA ILE A 81 -18.93 9.52 3.33
C ILE A 81 -17.62 10.31 3.16
N ASN A 82 -17.26 10.67 1.92
CA ASN A 82 -16.21 11.65 1.65
C ASN A 82 -16.88 13.03 1.69
N GLU A 83 -17.08 13.56 2.91
CA GLU A 83 -17.91 14.75 3.14
C GLU A 83 -17.23 16.04 2.61
N THR A 84 -15.90 16.11 2.59
CA THR A 84 -15.16 17.30 2.12
C THR A 84 -15.22 17.49 0.61
N GLU A 85 -15.39 16.41 -0.15
CA GLU A 85 -15.58 16.45 -1.61
C GLU A 85 -17.01 16.13 -2.04
N ASP A 86 -17.92 15.88 -1.09
CA ASP A 86 -19.29 15.41 -1.31
C ASP A 86 -19.37 14.20 -2.26
N ARG A 87 -18.64 13.12 -1.95
CA ARG A 87 -18.57 11.91 -2.80
C ARG A 87 -18.86 10.63 -2.04
N ALA A 88 -19.40 9.64 -2.77
CA ALA A 88 -19.37 8.26 -2.32
C ALA A 88 -17.94 7.71 -2.30
N VAL A 89 -17.74 6.58 -1.62
CA VAL A 89 -16.45 5.88 -1.56
C VAL A 89 -16.70 4.41 -1.82
N LEU A 90 -16.39 3.96 -3.04
CA LEU A 90 -16.96 2.72 -3.58
C LEU A 90 -15.95 1.85 -4.34
N HIS A 91 -14.67 1.89 -3.97
CA HIS A 91 -13.69 0.94 -4.51
C HIS A 91 -14.10 -0.53 -4.31
N THR A 92 -14.96 -0.83 -3.33
CA THR A 92 -15.58 -2.15 -3.12
C THR A 92 -16.57 -2.52 -4.25
N ALA A 93 -17.23 -1.57 -4.89
CA ALA A 93 -18.11 -1.81 -6.03
C ALA A 93 -17.34 -2.32 -7.26
N LEU A 94 -16.07 -1.92 -7.43
CA LEU A 94 -15.20 -2.37 -8.54
C LEU A 94 -14.95 -3.89 -8.52
N ARG A 95 -15.15 -4.53 -7.36
CA ARG A 95 -14.92 -5.97 -7.15
C ARG A 95 -16.16 -6.73 -6.69
N ASN A 96 -17.31 -6.06 -6.58
CA ASN A 96 -18.60 -6.66 -6.25
C ASN A 96 -19.68 -6.15 -7.21
N TYR A 97 -19.51 -6.43 -8.49
CA TYR A 97 -20.39 -5.98 -9.57
C TYR A 97 -21.55 -6.94 -9.89
N ASP A 98 -21.63 -8.09 -9.21
CA ASP A 98 -22.74 -9.04 -9.37
C ASP A 98 -23.98 -8.65 -8.55
N THR A 99 -23.86 -7.64 -7.68
CA THR A 99 -24.94 -7.13 -6.84
C THR A 99 -25.26 -5.68 -7.21
N PRO A 100 -26.53 -5.36 -7.53
CA PRO A 100 -26.96 -3.98 -7.79
C PRO A 100 -26.58 -3.03 -6.65
N LEU A 101 -26.03 -1.87 -7.02
CA LEU A 101 -25.68 -0.81 -6.07
C LEU A 101 -26.09 0.54 -6.67
N LEU A 102 -27.07 1.19 -6.04
CA LEU A 102 -27.57 2.47 -6.50
C LEU A 102 -26.77 3.62 -5.89
N VAL A 103 -26.23 4.50 -6.75
CA VAL A 103 -25.65 5.79 -6.39
C VAL A 103 -26.43 6.86 -7.14
N ASP A 104 -27.04 7.80 -6.40
CA ASP A 104 -27.89 8.86 -6.96
C ASP A 104 -28.97 8.36 -7.95
N GLY A 105 -29.49 7.15 -7.70
CA GLY A 105 -30.52 6.51 -8.52
C GLY A 105 -29.99 5.71 -9.72
N THR A 106 -28.68 5.68 -9.96
CA THR A 106 -28.04 4.91 -11.03
C THR A 106 -27.38 3.65 -10.46
N ASP A 107 -27.62 2.50 -11.08
CA ASP A 107 -26.94 1.25 -10.71
C ASP A 107 -25.51 1.22 -11.27
N VAL A 108 -24.53 1.47 -10.39
CA VAL A 108 -23.12 1.54 -10.79
C VAL A 108 -22.53 0.17 -11.11
N SER A 109 -23.16 -0.93 -10.66
CA SER A 109 -22.67 -2.28 -10.91
C SER A 109 -22.64 -2.64 -12.40
N VAL A 110 -23.63 -2.14 -13.16
CA VAL A 110 -23.76 -2.37 -14.61
C VAL A 110 -22.62 -1.69 -15.37
N GLU A 111 -22.30 -0.45 -15.01
CA GLU A 111 -21.21 0.31 -15.64
C GLU A 111 -19.83 -0.29 -15.33
N VAL A 112 -19.63 -0.70 -14.07
CA VAL A 112 -18.41 -1.39 -13.64
C VAL A 112 -18.23 -2.69 -14.43
N ALA A 113 -19.27 -3.52 -14.52
CA ALA A 113 -19.23 -4.77 -15.28
C ALA A 113 -18.93 -4.52 -16.77
N GLY A 114 -19.61 -3.56 -17.40
CA GLY A 114 -19.38 -3.21 -18.80
C GLY A 114 -17.96 -2.71 -19.07
N THR A 115 -17.40 -1.92 -18.15
CA THR A 115 -16.01 -1.46 -18.24
C THR A 115 -15.03 -2.63 -18.09
N LEU A 116 -15.27 -3.53 -17.13
CA LEU A 116 -14.45 -4.71 -16.93
C LEU A 116 -14.46 -5.66 -18.13
N ASP A 117 -15.61 -5.81 -18.79
CA ASP A 117 -15.73 -6.63 -20.01
C ASP A 117 -14.99 -6.00 -21.19
N ARG A 118 -15.09 -4.67 -21.37
CA ARG A 118 -14.30 -3.95 -22.38
C ARG A 118 -12.80 -4.09 -22.12
N MET A 119 -12.38 -3.95 -20.87
CA MET A 119 -10.99 -4.15 -20.47
C MET A 119 -10.53 -5.57 -20.76
N SER A 120 -11.36 -6.57 -20.45
CA SER A 120 -11.06 -7.99 -20.68
C SER A 120 -10.87 -8.26 -22.18
N ALA A 121 -11.79 -7.79 -23.02
CA ALA A 121 -11.70 -7.94 -24.46
C ALA A 121 -10.45 -7.26 -25.04
N PHE A 122 -10.11 -6.06 -24.56
CA PHE A 122 -8.89 -5.37 -24.99
C PHE A 122 -7.62 -6.09 -24.52
N ALA A 123 -7.59 -6.56 -23.26
CA ALA A 123 -6.47 -7.31 -22.72
C ALA A 123 -6.24 -8.61 -23.49
N ASP A 124 -7.30 -9.37 -23.79
CA ASP A 124 -7.22 -10.59 -24.60
C ASP A 124 -6.70 -10.26 -26.01
N ALA A 125 -7.20 -9.20 -26.64
CA ALA A 125 -6.75 -8.80 -27.97
C ALA A 125 -5.26 -8.42 -28.01
N VAL A 126 -4.76 -7.76 -26.97
CA VAL A 126 -3.32 -7.45 -26.82
C VAL A 126 -2.51 -8.74 -26.62
N ARG A 127 -3.01 -9.65 -25.77
CA ARG A 127 -2.31 -10.90 -25.40
C ARG A 127 -2.28 -11.93 -26.53
N ASP A 128 -3.35 -12.07 -27.30
CA ASP A 128 -3.43 -13.00 -28.43
C ASP A 128 -2.76 -12.46 -29.71
N GLY A 129 -2.64 -11.13 -29.83
CA GLY A 129 -2.00 -10.45 -30.96
C GLY A 129 -2.96 -10.06 -32.09
N SER A 130 -4.26 -10.10 -31.83
CA SER A 130 -5.30 -9.52 -32.69
C SER A 130 -5.30 -7.99 -32.63
N PHE A 131 -4.99 -7.39 -31.48
CA PHE A 131 -4.52 -6.02 -31.40
C PHE A 131 -3.04 -5.97 -31.78
N ARG A 132 -2.71 -5.15 -32.77
CA ARG A 132 -1.37 -5.08 -33.37
C ARG A 132 -0.86 -3.64 -33.36
N GLY A 133 0.40 -3.47 -32.98
CA GLY A 133 1.16 -2.27 -33.35
C GLY A 133 1.62 -2.35 -34.80
N GLN A 134 2.30 -1.31 -35.28
CA GLN A 134 2.86 -1.26 -36.63
C GLN A 134 3.74 -2.48 -36.95
N GLY A 135 4.49 -2.97 -35.96
CA GLY A 135 5.39 -4.13 -36.07
C GLY A 135 4.73 -5.48 -35.80
N GLY A 136 3.41 -5.52 -35.57
CA GLY A 136 2.66 -6.75 -35.30
C GLY A 136 2.27 -6.90 -33.83
N LYS A 137 2.43 -8.11 -33.27
CA LYS A 137 1.98 -8.43 -31.92
C LYS A 137 2.72 -7.58 -30.88
N ILE A 138 1.98 -7.03 -29.93
CA ILE A 138 2.54 -6.26 -28.82
C ILE A 138 3.41 -7.17 -27.93
N THR A 139 4.65 -6.75 -27.68
CA THR A 139 5.62 -7.45 -26.83
C THR A 139 5.83 -6.76 -25.49
N ASP A 140 5.59 -5.44 -25.46
CA ASP A 140 5.83 -4.58 -24.32
C ASP A 140 4.67 -3.62 -24.12
N VAL A 141 4.30 -3.40 -22.85
CA VAL A 141 3.31 -2.42 -22.43
C VAL A 141 3.99 -1.46 -21.47
N VAL A 142 3.90 -0.16 -21.73
CA VAL A 142 4.42 0.89 -20.83
C VAL A 142 3.26 1.61 -20.20
N ASN A 143 3.04 1.40 -18.90
CA ASN A 143 2.08 2.18 -18.12
C ASN A 143 2.74 3.47 -17.63
N ILE A 144 2.13 4.60 -17.96
CA ILE A 144 2.58 5.93 -17.54
C ILE A 144 1.52 6.51 -16.60
N GLY A 145 1.87 6.68 -15.33
CA GLY A 145 0.99 7.20 -14.29
C GLY A 145 1.77 7.49 -13.01
N ILE A 146 1.22 8.27 -12.08
CA ILE A 146 1.89 8.59 -10.81
C ILE A 146 0.97 8.31 -9.62
N GLY A 147 1.56 8.01 -8.47
CA GLY A 147 0.82 7.68 -7.25
C GLY A 147 -0.06 6.45 -7.43
N GLY A 148 -1.38 6.62 -7.31
CA GLY A 148 -2.35 5.52 -7.39
C GLY A 148 -2.39 4.83 -8.76
N SER A 149 -2.07 5.57 -9.83
CA SER A 149 -1.98 5.07 -11.21
C SER A 149 -0.71 4.25 -11.49
N ASP A 150 0.21 4.15 -10.52
CA ASP A 150 1.49 3.44 -10.65
C ASP A 150 1.66 2.37 -9.55
N LEU A 151 1.57 2.78 -8.27
CA LEU A 151 1.96 1.95 -7.14
C LEU A 151 1.17 0.64 -7.05
N GLY A 152 -0.15 0.69 -7.23
CA GLY A 152 -1.02 -0.49 -7.21
C GLY A 152 -0.70 -1.47 -8.35
N PRO A 153 -0.81 -1.03 -9.62
CA PRO A 153 -0.48 -1.87 -10.78
C PRO A 153 0.93 -2.45 -10.75
N LYS A 154 1.94 -1.64 -10.40
CA LYS A 154 3.34 -2.06 -10.31
C LYS A 154 3.55 -3.11 -9.21
N MET A 155 2.99 -2.87 -8.02
CA MET A 155 3.05 -3.82 -6.92
C MET A 155 2.41 -5.15 -7.29
N ALA A 156 1.19 -5.13 -7.85
CA ALA A 156 0.46 -6.34 -8.17
C ALA A 156 1.11 -7.14 -9.31
N THR A 157 1.66 -6.47 -10.32
CA THR A 157 2.35 -7.14 -11.43
C THR A 157 3.60 -7.87 -10.95
N ILE A 158 4.39 -7.25 -10.05
CA ILE A 158 5.57 -7.90 -9.45
C ILE A 158 5.13 -9.05 -8.53
N ALA A 159 4.10 -8.84 -7.70
CA ALA A 159 3.57 -9.85 -6.77
C ALA A 159 3.08 -11.10 -7.50
N LEU A 160 2.45 -10.93 -8.67
CA LEU A 160 1.84 -11.98 -9.46
C LEU A 160 2.70 -12.44 -10.65
N ALA A 161 4.01 -12.20 -10.61
CA ALA A 161 4.94 -12.68 -11.63
C ALA A 161 4.82 -14.18 -12.01
N PRO A 162 4.48 -15.12 -11.09
CA PRO A 162 4.23 -16.53 -11.46
C PRO A 162 3.03 -16.75 -12.39
N TYR A 163 2.11 -15.78 -12.46
CA TYR A 163 0.90 -15.79 -13.30
C TYR A 163 1.06 -14.88 -14.53
N HIS A 164 2.24 -14.27 -14.73
CA HIS A 164 2.50 -13.37 -15.84
C HIS A 164 2.87 -14.17 -17.10
N ASP A 165 1.93 -14.26 -18.03
CA ASP A 165 2.06 -14.94 -19.32
C ASP A 165 1.77 -14.02 -20.53
N GLY A 166 1.40 -12.76 -20.28
CA GLY A 166 1.19 -11.73 -21.30
C GLY A 166 2.47 -10.99 -21.72
N PRO A 167 2.33 -9.89 -22.49
CA PRO A 167 3.45 -9.00 -22.82
C PRO A 167 4.17 -8.48 -21.57
N ARG A 168 5.45 -8.10 -21.70
CA ARG A 168 6.18 -7.47 -20.59
C ARG A 168 5.52 -6.14 -20.24
N VAL A 169 5.40 -5.84 -18.95
CA VAL A 169 4.79 -4.59 -18.49
C VAL A 169 5.84 -3.76 -17.75
N HIS A 170 5.97 -2.51 -18.16
CA HIS A 170 6.90 -1.51 -17.64
C HIS A 170 6.11 -0.36 -17.02
N PHE A 171 6.70 0.32 -16.05
CA PHE A 171 6.02 1.33 -15.25
C PHE A 171 6.89 2.58 -15.12
N VAL A 172 6.40 3.67 -15.72
CA VAL A 172 7.03 4.99 -15.66
C VAL A 172 6.13 5.92 -14.85
N SER A 173 6.71 6.59 -13.86
CA SER A 173 5.97 7.48 -12.98
C SER A 173 6.66 8.80 -12.67
N ASN A 174 7.98 8.80 -12.53
CA ASN A 174 8.73 10.00 -12.16
C ASN A 174 8.81 10.98 -13.34
N VAL A 175 8.80 12.29 -13.06
CA VAL A 175 9.06 13.34 -14.08
C VAL A 175 10.55 13.50 -14.37
N ASP A 176 11.42 12.95 -13.52
CA ASP A 176 12.83 12.76 -13.85
C ASP A 176 12.95 11.95 -15.14
N GLY A 177 13.58 12.55 -16.15
CA GLY A 177 13.71 11.98 -17.48
C GLY A 177 14.43 10.64 -17.52
N ALA A 178 15.22 10.31 -16.49
CA ALA A 178 15.86 9.01 -16.35
C ALA A 178 14.86 7.84 -16.36
N ASP A 179 13.69 8.00 -15.71
CA ASP A 179 12.70 6.92 -15.59
C ASP A 179 12.16 6.50 -16.95
N ILE A 180 11.73 7.48 -17.77
CA ILE A 180 11.24 7.21 -19.12
C ILE A 180 12.38 6.84 -20.07
N SER A 181 13.56 7.48 -19.98
CA SER A 181 14.67 7.19 -20.90
C SER A 181 15.18 5.77 -20.75
N ASP A 182 15.41 5.33 -19.51
CA ASP A 182 15.96 4.01 -19.22
C ASP A 182 14.95 2.92 -19.53
N THR A 183 13.66 3.18 -19.27
CA THR A 183 12.57 2.28 -19.63
C THR A 183 12.48 2.09 -21.15
N LEU A 184 12.54 3.17 -21.94
CA LEU A 184 12.36 3.09 -23.40
C LEU A 184 13.60 2.61 -24.16
N ALA A 185 14.80 2.77 -23.60
CA ALA A 185 16.07 2.54 -24.31
C ALA A 185 16.21 1.14 -24.94
N GLY A 186 15.58 0.10 -24.38
CA GLY A 186 15.63 -1.27 -24.88
C GLY A 186 14.37 -1.74 -25.63
N LEU A 187 13.36 -0.88 -25.80
CA LEU A 187 12.07 -1.27 -26.35
C LEU A 187 12.00 -1.02 -27.87
N ASN A 188 11.15 -1.78 -28.55
CA ASN A 188 10.83 -1.54 -29.95
C ASN A 188 9.54 -0.72 -30.06
N PRO A 189 9.57 0.53 -30.58
CA PRO A 189 8.37 1.35 -30.69
C PRO A 189 7.28 0.71 -31.56
N GLU A 190 7.63 -0.14 -32.53
CA GLU A 190 6.65 -0.79 -33.41
C GLU A 190 5.85 -1.92 -32.73
N THR A 191 6.32 -2.45 -31.59
CA THR A 191 5.66 -3.53 -30.82
C THR A 191 5.37 -3.15 -29.37
N THR A 192 5.38 -1.86 -29.05
CA THR A 192 5.07 -1.32 -27.71
C THR A 192 3.68 -0.68 -27.67
N LEU A 193 2.86 -1.04 -26.67
CA LEU A 193 1.62 -0.33 -26.32
C LEU A 193 1.92 0.63 -25.16
N VAL A 194 1.46 1.88 -25.25
CA VAL A 194 1.54 2.84 -24.14
C VAL A 194 0.16 3.03 -23.52
N ILE A 195 0.08 2.94 -22.19
CA ILE A 195 -1.14 3.20 -21.41
C ILE A 195 -0.94 4.47 -20.60
N VAL A 196 -1.75 5.49 -20.85
CA VAL A 196 -1.69 6.76 -20.11
C VAL A 196 -2.75 6.77 -19.02
N ALA A 197 -2.32 6.70 -17.77
CA ALA A 197 -3.17 6.53 -16.59
C ALA A 197 -3.31 7.83 -15.79
N SER A 198 -4.25 8.69 -16.21
CA SER A 198 -4.55 9.97 -15.54
C SER A 198 -6.04 10.30 -15.65
N LYS A 199 -6.73 10.35 -14.50
CA LYS A 199 -8.17 10.65 -14.42
C LYS A 199 -8.55 11.93 -15.17
N THR A 200 -7.79 13.00 -14.96
CA THR A 200 -8.05 14.33 -15.55
C THR A 200 -7.38 14.54 -16.91
N PHE A 201 -6.46 13.63 -17.28
CA PHE A 201 -5.58 13.72 -18.45
C PHE A 201 -4.78 15.03 -18.52
N THR A 202 -4.40 15.56 -17.35
CA THR A 202 -3.66 16.83 -17.20
C THR A 202 -2.56 16.79 -16.14
N THR A 203 -2.35 15.64 -15.49
CA THR A 203 -1.27 15.49 -14.51
C THR A 203 0.06 15.76 -15.19
N ILE A 204 0.80 16.78 -14.73
CA ILE A 204 1.96 17.33 -15.44
C ILE A 204 3.00 16.23 -15.69
N GLU A 205 3.37 15.50 -14.64
CA GLU A 205 4.36 14.42 -14.71
C GLU A 205 3.96 13.33 -15.71
N THR A 206 2.70 12.88 -15.64
CA THR A 206 2.15 11.86 -16.55
C THR A 206 2.08 12.34 -17.99
N MET A 207 1.63 13.57 -18.23
CA MET A 207 1.46 14.10 -19.59
C MET A 207 2.80 14.45 -20.24
N THR A 208 3.78 14.93 -19.46
CA THR A 208 5.15 15.10 -19.93
C THR A 208 5.74 13.77 -20.38
N ASN A 209 5.63 12.72 -19.56
CA ASN A 209 6.10 11.38 -19.94
C ASN A 209 5.34 10.78 -21.14
N ALA A 210 4.02 10.97 -21.21
CA ALA A 210 3.22 10.51 -22.34
C ALA A 210 3.63 11.21 -23.65
N GLN A 211 3.94 12.51 -23.59
CA GLN A 211 4.45 13.26 -24.73
C GLN A 211 5.84 12.76 -25.15
N THR A 212 6.74 12.50 -24.19
CA THR A 212 8.07 11.92 -24.46
C THR A 212 7.96 10.55 -25.12
N ALA A 213 7.07 9.67 -24.63
CA ALA A 213 6.83 8.37 -25.25
C ALA A 213 6.25 8.50 -26.67
N LEU A 214 5.32 9.42 -26.88
CA LEU A 214 4.77 9.71 -28.20
C LEU A 214 5.87 10.15 -29.18
N ASP A 215 6.73 11.07 -28.77
CA ASP A 215 7.81 11.59 -29.61
C ASP A 215 8.90 10.53 -29.89
N TRP A 216 9.20 9.67 -28.91
CA TRP A 216 10.04 8.49 -29.13
C TRP A 216 9.43 7.54 -30.17
N MET A 217 8.12 7.26 -30.11
CA MET A 217 7.46 6.39 -31.09
C MET A 217 7.41 7.00 -32.49
N LYS A 218 7.24 8.32 -32.64
CA LYS A 218 7.25 9.02 -33.94
C LYS A 218 8.51 8.80 -34.76
N ALA A 219 9.63 8.41 -34.12
CA ALA A 219 10.87 8.09 -34.83
C ALA A 219 10.75 6.85 -35.74
N SER A 220 9.75 5.98 -35.54
CA SER A 220 9.59 4.75 -36.33
C SER A 220 8.14 4.36 -36.60
N VAL A 221 7.18 4.79 -35.79
CA VAL A 221 5.74 4.49 -35.95
C VAL A 221 5.04 5.64 -36.67
N THR A 222 4.34 5.32 -37.75
CA THR A 222 3.68 6.29 -38.65
C THR A 222 2.53 7.02 -37.97
N ASP A 223 1.70 6.28 -37.22
CA ASP A 223 0.59 6.82 -36.43
C ASP A 223 0.67 6.28 -34.99
N PRO A 224 1.54 6.87 -34.14
CA PRO A 224 1.79 6.36 -32.81
C PRO A 224 0.54 6.28 -31.93
N ALA A 225 -0.44 7.19 -32.11
CA ALA A 225 -1.64 7.24 -31.28
C ALA A 225 -2.50 5.95 -31.38
N THR A 226 -2.35 5.18 -32.46
CA THR A 226 -2.99 3.86 -32.60
C THR A 226 -2.48 2.84 -31.59
N GLN A 227 -1.26 3.02 -31.07
CA GLN A 227 -0.62 2.21 -30.04
C GLN A 227 -0.71 2.84 -28.65
N PHE A 228 -1.71 3.69 -28.42
CA PHE A 228 -2.04 4.24 -27.10
C PHE A 228 -3.43 3.79 -26.61
N ALA A 229 -3.53 3.64 -25.30
CA ALA A 229 -4.77 3.51 -24.54
C ALA A 229 -4.78 4.51 -23.37
N ALA A 230 -5.95 4.86 -22.85
CA ALA A 230 -6.08 5.80 -21.73
C ALA A 230 -6.96 5.25 -20.61
N LEU A 231 -6.52 5.46 -19.37
CA LEU A 231 -7.30 5.20 -18.16
C LEU A 231 -7.70 6.57 -17.61
N SER A 232 -8.83 7.08 -18.10
CA SER A 232 -9.22 8.49 -17.91
C SER A 232 -10.71 8.69 -18.12
N SER A 233 -11.27 9.66 -17.38
CA SER A 233 -12.66 10.12 -17.56
C SER A 233 -12.72 11.42 -18.36
N ALA A 234 -11.59 11.98 -18.78
CA ALA A 234 -11.50 13.19 -19.60
C ALA A 234 -11.54 12.84 -21.10
N THR A 235 -12.66 12.28 -21.56
CA THR A 235 -12.84 11.74 -22.92
C THR A 235 -12.53 12.75 -24.03
N ASP A 236 -12.87 14.03 -23.82
CA ASP A 236 -12.58 15.10 -24.78
C ASP A 236 -11.09 15.32 -24.97
N LYS A 237 -10.30 15.22 -23.88
CA LYS A 237 -8.85 15.39 -23.92
C LYS A 237 -8.16 14.18 -24.53
N THR A 238 -8.62 12.96 -24.21
CA THR A 238 -8.10 11.74 -24.82
C THR A 238 -8.37 11.71 -26.33
N ALA A 239 -9.57 12.14 -26.75
CA ALA A 239 -9.93 12.24 -28.16
C ALA A 239 -9.12 13.32 -28.89
N ALA A 240 -8.95 14.50 -28.29
CA ALA A 240 -8.09 15.55 -28.84
C ALA A 240 -6.62 15.12 -28.98
N TRP A 241 -6.17 14.19 -28.13
CA TRP A 241 -4.83 13.59 -28.22
C TRP A 241 -4.73 12.51 -29.30
N GLY A 242 -5.85 12.02 -29.83
CA GLY A 242 -5.90 11.00 -30.90
C GLY A 242 -6.13 9.56 -30.42
N ILE A 243 -6.46 9.35 -29.13
CA ILE A 243 -6.78 8.02 -28.62
C ILE A 243 -8.23 7.69 -28.97
N ASP A 244 -8.40 6.58 -29.70
CA ASP A 244 -9.71 6.01 -30.02
C ASP A 244 -10.50 5.71 -28.73
N GLY A 245 -11.75 6.17 -28.68
CA GLY A 245 -12.65 5.99 -27.53
C GLY A 245 -12.85 4.52 -27.13
N ALA A 246 -12.71 3.57 -28.06
CA ALA A 246 -12.76 2.15 -27.74
C ALA A 246 -11.64 1.71 -26.78
N ARG A 247 -10.51 2.43 -26.75
CA ARG A 247 -9.33 2.22 -25.88
C ARG A 247 -9.24 3.23 -24.74
N VAL A 248 -10.32 3.96 -24.48
CA VAL A 248 -10.45 4.85 -23.32
C VAL A 248 -11.34 4.17 -22.28
N PHE A 249 -10.80 3.98 -21.08
CA PHE A 249 -11.44 3.33 -19.95
C PHE A 249 -11.59 4.34 -18.81
N GLY A 250 -12.81 4.88 -18.68
CA GLY A 250 -13.16 5.85 -17.64
C GLY A 250 -13.51 5.18 -16.31
N PHE A 251 -13.47 5.97 -15.24
CA PHE A 251 -13.91 5.56 -13.92
C PHE A 251 -14.47 6.75 -13.13
N GLU A 252 -15.40 6.43 -12.25
CA GLU A 252 -16.16 7.42 -11.51
C GLU A 252 -15.36 8.09 -10.38
N ASP A 253 -15.92 9.17 -9.85
CA ASP A 253 -15.23 9.99 -8.86
C ASP A 253 -15.16 9.43 -7.44
N TRP A 254 -16.01 8.44 -7.14
CA TRP A 254 -15.96 7.63 -5.93
C TRP A 254 -14.82 6.61 -5.92
N VAL A 255 -14.03 6.50 -7.01
CA VAL A 255 -12.79 5.73 -7.07
C VAL A 255 -11.61 6.62 -6.69
N GLY A 256 -11.18 6.55 -5.44
CA GLY A 256 -9.96 7.21 -4.97
C GLY A 256 -8.71 6.62 -5.62
N GLY A 257 -7.72 7.46 -5.97
CA GLY A 257 -6.52 7.03 -6.69
C GLY A 257 -5.76 5.89 -6.01
N ARG A 258 -5.54 5.98 -4.68
CA ARG A 258 -4.87 4.94 -3.88
C ARG A 258 -5.70 3.65 -3.66
N TYR A 259 -6.94 3.64 -4.13
CA TYR A 259 -7.88 2.50 -4.10
C TYR A 259 -8.33 2.07 -5.51
N SER A 260 -7.58 2.43 -6.57
CA SER A 260 -8.07 2.34 -7.95
C SER A 260 -7.66 1.07 -8.73
N VAL A 261 -6.72 0.28 -8.21
CA VAL A 261 -6.14 -0.89 -8.89
C VAL A 261 -7.18 -1.95 -9.31
N TRP A 262 -8.36 -1.95 -8.68
CA TRP A 262 -9.46 -2.89 -8.93
C TRP A 262 -10.19 -2.65 -10.26
N GLY A 263 -10.13 -1.43 -10.80
CA GLY A 263 -10.87 -1.01 -11.99
C GLY A 263 -9.95 -0.74 -13.19
N PRO A 264 -10.24 0.28 -14.01
CA PRO A 264 -9.44 0.67 -15.18
C PRO A 264 -7.95 0.77 -14.92
N ILE A 265 -7.53 1.36 -13.79
CA ILE A 265 -6.12 1.48 -13.41
C ILE A 265 -5.41 0.11 -13.33
N GLY A 266 -6.15 -0.99 -13.11
CA GLY A 266 -5.65 -2.36 -13.15
C GLY A 266 -5.45 -2.95 -14.55
N LEU A 267 -5.75 -2.24 -15.64
CA LEU A 267 -5.59 -2.75 -17.01
C LEU A 267 -4.18 -3.30 -17.32
N PRO A 268 -3.06 -2.62 -17.01
CA PRO A 268 -1.72 -3.20 -17.18
C PRO A 268 -1.54 -4.54 -16.45
N LEU A 269 -2.11 -4.71 -15.25
CA LEU A 269 -2.08 -5.98 -14.54
C LEU A 269 -2.91 -7.03 -15.29
N MET A 270 -4.12 -6.69 -15.72
CA MET A 270 -4.99 -7.60 -16.48
C MET A 270 -4.32 -8.07 -17.79
N ILE A 271 -3.58 -7.20 -18.48
CA ILE A 271 -2.80 -7.59 -19.65
C ILE A 271 -1.67 -8.57 -19.27
N ALA A 272 -0.98 -8.33 -18.15
CA ALA A 272 0.12 -9.17 -17.69
C ALA A 272 -0.33 -10.60 -17.35
N ILE A 273 -1.40 -10.75 -16.57
CA ILE A 273 -1.82 -12.04 -15.98
C ILE A 273 -3.07 -12.65 -16.62
N GLY A 274 -3.72 -11.92 -17.52
CA GLY A 274 -4.96 -12.31 -18.18
C GLY A 274 -6.24 -11.96 -17.39
N PRO A 275 -7.39 -11.84 -18.07
CA PRO A 275 -8.65 -11.46 -17.43
C PRO A 275 -9.13 -12.41 -16.33
N GLU A 276 -8.90 -13.72 -16.47
CA GLU A 276 -9.32 -14.70 -15.46
C GLU A 276 -8.59 -14.52 -14.13
N ASN A 277 -7.26 -14.42 -14.16
CA ASN A 277 -6.46 -14.15 -12.96
C ASN A 277 -6.76 -12.76 -12.37
N PHE A 278 -7.05 -11.75 -13.21
CA PHE A 278 -7.50 -10.45 -12.71
C PHE A 278 -8.84 -10.55 -11.99
N ARG A 279 -9.81 -11.30 -12.55
CA ARG A 279 -11.08 -11.57 -11.87
C ARG A 279 -10.89 -12.33 -10.56
N ASP A 280 -9.95 -13.27 -10.48
CA ASP A 280 -9.60 -13.94 -9.23
C ASP A 280 -9.04 -12.96 -8.19
N PHE A 281 -8.22 -12.00 -8.61
CA PHE A 281 -7.76 -10.89 -7.76
C PHE A 281 -8.94 -10.06 -7.22
N LEU A 282 -9.91 -9.71 -8.07
CA LEU A 282 -11.13 -9.01 -7.62
C LEU A 282 -11.93 -9.85 -6.62
N ARG A 283 -12.15 -11.14 -6.91
CA ARG A 283 -12.87 -12.07 -6.01
C ARG A 283 -12.20 -12.19 -4.65
N GLY A 284 -10.87 -12.16 -4.61
CA GLY A 284 -10.10 -12.12 -3.37
C GLY A 284 -10.41 -10.89 -2.52
N GLY A 285 -10.42 -9.72 -3.14
CA GLY A 285 -10.82 -8.48 -2.47
C GLY A 285 -12.28 -8.53 -2.01
N ALA A 286 -13.19 -9.03 -2.84
CA ALA A 286 -14.61 -9.20 -2.51
C ALA A 286 -14.85 -10.17 -1.35
N SER A 287 -14.04 -11.23 -1.24
CA SER A 287 -14.08 -12.14 -0.09
C SER A 287 -13.74 -11.41 1.21
N MET A 288 -12.69 -10.58 1.19
CA MET A 288 -12.33 -9.77 2.36
C MET A 288 -13.37 -8.68 2.67
N ASP A 289 -14.04 -8.12 1.65
CA ASP A 289 -15.20 -7.23 1.84
C ASP A 289 -16.33 -7.95 2.57
N ALA A 290 -16.66 -9.17 2.16
CA ALA A 290 -17.69 -9.99 2.80
C ALA A 290 -17.33 -10.30 4.26
N HIS A 291 -16.06 -10.67 4.53
CA HIS A 291 -15.56 -10.86 5.89
C HIS A 291 -15.69 -9.59 6.73
N PHE A 292 -15.25 -8.44 6.21
CA PHE A 292 -15.31 -7.16 6.92
C PHE A 292 -16.76 -6.74 7.27
N ARG A 293 -17.71 -7.02 6.39
CA ARG A 293 -19.13 -6.72 6.59
C ARG A 293 -19.82 -7.62 7.60
N THR A 294 -19.46 -8.89 7.64
CA THR A 294 -20.28 -9.91 8.33
C THR A 294 -19.64 -10.47 9.60
N ALA A 295 -18.31 -10.45 9.71
CA ALA A 295 -17.64 -10.99 10.90
C ALA A 295 -17.89 -10.11 12.13
N PRO A 296 -18.16 -10.71 13.31
CA PRO A 296 -18.28 -9.96 14.56
C PRO A 296 -16.93 -9.30 14.89
N LEU A 297 -16.94 -8.10 15.49
CA LEU A 297 -15.72 -7.30 15.72
C LEU A 297 -14.52 -8.10 16.31
N PRO A 298 -14.70 -8.99 17.32
CA PRO A 298 -13.58 -9.75 17.89
C PRO A 298 -12.92 -10.78 16.93
N GLN A 299 -13.61 -11.13 15.83
CA GLN A 299 -13.14 -12.03 14.78
C GLN A 299 -12.97 -11.32 13.42
N ASN A 300 -13.18 -10.01 13.38
CA ASN A 300 -13.10 -9.22 12.17
C ASN A 300 -11.63 -8.81 11.95
N MET A 301 -11.02 -9.34 10.89
CA MET A 301 -9.58 -9.27 10.70
C MET A 301 -9.09 -7.83 10.41
N PRO A 302 -9.74 -7.06 9.50
CA PRO A 302 -9.42 -5.64 9.33
C PRO A 302 -9.57 -4.82 10.62
N VAL A 303 -10.65 -5.05 11.39
CA VAL A 303 -10.88 -4.33 12.65
C VAL A 303 -9.77 -4.63 13.65
N MET A 304 -9.44 -5.90 13.89
CA MET A 304 -8.39 -6.24 14.84
C MET A 304 -7.00 -5.79 14.37
N LEU A 305 -6.72 -5.83 13.06
CA LEU A 305 -5.48 -5.29 12.51
C LEU A 305 -5.35 -3.77 12.78
N ALA A 306 -6.43 -3.00 12.56
CA ALA A 306 -6.48 -1.58 12.86
C ALA A 306 -6.31 -1.30 14.37
N LEU A 307 -7.04 -2.03 15.22
CA LEU A 307 -6.97 -1.86 16.68
C LEU A 307 -5.58 -2.18 17.24
N VAL A 308 -4.86 -3.16 16.68
CA VAL A 308 -3.47 -3.44 17.03
C VAL A 308 -2.56 -2.25 16.66
N GLY A 309 -2.76 -1.66 15.48
CA GLY A 309 -2.05 -0.44 15.06
C GLY A 309 -2.31 0.73 16.01
N ILE A 310 -3.59 0.98 16.31
CA ILE A 310 -4.04 2.04 17.22
C ILE A 310 -3.44 1.87 18.63
N TRP A 311 -3.46 0.64 19.14
CA TRP A 311 -2.82 0.33 20.41
C TRP A 311 -1.34 0.71 20.42
N HIS A 312 -0.61 0.39 19.36
CA HIS A 312 0.81 0.68 19.30
C HIS A 312 1.11 2.18 19.20
N TYR A 313 0.40 2.93 18.36
CA TYR A 313 0.71 4.35 18.20
C TYR A 313 -0.04 5.23 19.21
N GLN A 314 -1.37 5.25 19.19
CA GLN A 314 -2.17 6.18 19.99
C GLN A 314 -2.10 5.92 21.50
N VAL A 315 -1.79 4.68 21.92
CA VAL A 315 -1.70 4.33 23.35
C VAL A 315 -0.23 4.21 23.81
N ASN A 316 0.60 3.49 23.06
CA ASN A 316 1.99 3.25 23.47
C ASN A 316 2.99 4.30 22.95
N GLY A 317 2.59 5.13 21.98
CA GLY A 317 3.43 6.17 21.40
C GLY A 317 4.49 5.65 20.43
N TYR A 318 4.25 4.52 19.75
CA TYR A 318 5.17 3.99 18.72
C TYR A 318 4.79 4.56 17.34
N PRO A 319 5.52 5.56 16.81
CA PRO A 319 5.05 6.38 15.69
C PRO A 319 5.21 5.75 14.31
N THR A 320 5.88 4.60 14.22
CA THR A 320 6.14 3.94 12.95
C THR A 320 5.83 2.45 13.07
N ARG A 321 5.44 1.83 11.96
CA ARG A 321 5.26 0.38 11.85
C ARG A 321 6.00 -0.16 10.62
N ALA A 322 6.60 -1.33 10.77
CA ALA A 322 7.33 -1.99 9.70
C ALA A 322 6.50 -3.12 9.09
N VAL A 323 6.26 -3.10 7.77
CA VAL A 323 5.63 -4.19 7.02
C VAL A 323 6.72 -5.03 6.36
N LEU A 324 6.81 -6.29 6.74
CA LEU A 324 7.97 -7.15 6.49
C LEU A 324 7.52 -8.46 5.82
N PRO A 325 7.21 -8.44 4.51
CA PRO A 325 6.76 -9.63 3.80
C PRO A 325 7.93 -10.60 3.56
N TYR A 326 7.81 -11.83 4.04
CA TYR A 326 8.71 -12.94 3.74
C TYR A 326 8.27 -13.62 2.45
N ASP A 327 8.21 -12.81 1.41
CA ASP A 327 7.98 -13.15 0.01
C ASP A 327 8.62 -12.02 -0.83
N ASN A 328 9.60 -12.35 -1.67
CA ASN A 328 10.32 -11.35 -2.46
C ASN A 328 9.41 -10.63 -3.48
N ARG A 329 8.34 -11.28 -3.93
CA ARG A 329 7.40 -10.71 -4.91
C ARG A 329 6.51 -9.64 -4.28
N LEU A 330 6.37 -9.64 -2.96
CA LEU A 330 5.73 -8.55 -2.21
C LEU A 330 6.69 -7.39 -1.89
N SER A 331 7.84 -7.28 -2.56
CA SER A 331 8.82 -6.21 -2.34
C SER A 331 8.26 -4.79 -2.44
N ARG A 332 7.23 -4.59 -3.27
CA ARG A 332 6.56 -3.28 -3.43
C ARG A 332 5.33 -3.10 -2.53
N LEU A 333 4.93 -4.10 -1.75
CA LEU A 333 3.79 -3.98 -0.85
C LEU A 333 4.00 -2.87 0.20
N PRO A 334 5.16 -2.76 0.89
CA PRO A 334 5.37 -1.64 1.83
C PRO A 334 5.23 -0.26 1.18
N ALA A 335 5.76 -0.08 -0.04
CA ALA A 335 5.65 1.18 -0.78
C ALA A 335 4.22 1.49 -1.25
N TYR A 336 3.44 0.47 -1.63
CA TYR A 336 2.01 0.62 -1.90
C TYR A 336 1.25 1.06 -0.63
N LEU A 337 1.52 0.42 0.50
CA LEU A 337 0.89 0.73 1.79
C LEU A 337 1.26 2.10 2.34
N GLN A 338 2.44 2.64 1.99
CA GLN A 338 2.81 4.02 2.30
C GLN A 338 1.78 5.00 1.73
N GLN A 339 1.46 4.89 0.44
CA GLN A 339 0.43 5.76 -0.12
C GLN A 339 -0.94 5.44 0.49
N LEU A 340 -1.33 4.16 0.52
CA LEU A 340 -2.65 3.76 0.98
C LEU A 340 -2.96 4.30 2.39
N GLU A 341 -2.05 4.13 3.35
CA GLU A 341 -2.30 4.51 4.74
C GLU A 341 -1.89 5.95 5.06
N MET A 342 -0.70 6.37 4.64
CA MET A 342 -0.18 7.70 5.05
C MET A 342 -0.91 8.83 4.32
N GLU A 343 -1.30 8.65 3.06
CA GLU A 343 -2.10 9.65 2.34
C GLU A 343 -3.56 9.65 2.80
N SER A 344 -4.11 8.49 3.21
CA SER A 344 -5.47 8.41 3.76
C SER A 344 -5.56 9.01 5.16
N ASN A 345 -4.73 8.52 6.09
CA ASN A 345 -4.89 8.74 7.52
C ASN A 345 -3.85 9.70 8.11
N GLY A 346 -2.91 10.23 7.31
CA GLY A 346 -1.97 11.28 7.72
C GLY A 346 -2.63 12.65 7.84
N LYS A 347 -3.69 12.75 8.66
CA LYS A 347 -4.54 13.93 8.80
C LYS A 347 -4.40 14.53 10.20
N ARG A 348 -4.58 15.84 10.32
CA ARG A 348 -4.49 16.56 11.61
C ARG A 348 -5.81 17.17 12.09
N VAL A 349 -6.84 17.14 11.25
CA VAL A 349 -8.18 17.65 11.56
C VAL A 349 -9.21 16.53 11.42
N ASP A 350 -10.23 16.56 12.27
CA ASP A 350 -11.42 15.71 12.14
C ASP A 350 -12.37 16.22 11.05
N ILE A 351 -13.44 15.47 10.79
CA ILE A 351 -14.45 15.77 9.77
C ILE A 351 -15.23 17.07 10.06
N ASP A 352 -15.31 17.48 11.33
CA ASP A 352 -15.95 18.71 11.78
C ASP A 352 -15.00 19.93 11.68
N GLY A 353 -13.73 19.70 11.31
CA GLY A 353 -12.71 20.73 11.13
C GLY A 353 -11.94 21.11 12.41
N ASN A 354 -12.06 20.34 13.48
CA ASN A 354 -11.30 20.57 14.72
C ASN A 354 -9.93 19.88 14.66
N ASP A 355 -8.94 20.43 15.36
CA ASP A 355 -7.65 19.75 15.55
C ASP A 355 -7.83 18.43 16.33
N LEU A 356 -7.17 17.37 15.86
CA LEU A 356 -7.22 16.08 16.54
C LEU A 356 -6.50 16.14 17.90
N PRO A 357 -7.08 15.55 18.97
CA PRO A 357 -6.45 15.51 20.29
C PRO A 357 -5.27 14.53 20.38
N ARG A 358 -5.09 13.68 19.38
CA ARG A 358 -4.03 12.66 19.28
C ARG A 358 -3.50 12.58 17.85
N PRO A 359 -2.28 12.07 17.65
CA PRO A 359 -1.80 11.71 16.32
C PRO A 359 -2.72 10.68 15.64
N SER A 360 -2.78 10.71 14.32
CA SER A 360 -3.57 9.81 13.46
C SER A 360 -2.68 8.72 12.83
N GLY A 361 -2.60 8.63 11.50
CA GLY A 361 -1.85 7.58 10.80
C GLY A 361 -0.35 7.54 11.18
N PRO A 362 0.23 6.33 11.34
CA PRO A 362 1.66 6.17 11.61
C PRO A 362 2.50 6.30 10.32
N VAL A 363 3.82 6.40 10.48
CA VAL A 363 4.74 6.19 9.34
C VAL A 363 4.82 4.70 9.02
N VAL A 364 4.52 4.35 7.77
CA VAL A 364 4.60 2.98 7.25
C VAL A 364 5.88 2.81 6.44
N TRP A 365 6.61 1.71 6.66
CA TRP A 365 7.84 1.42 5.92
C TRP A 365 8.16 -0.08 5.95
N GLY A 366 9.13 -0.52 5.16
CA GLY A 366 9.61 -1.90 5.22
C GLY A 366 10.24 -2.39 3.93
N GLU A 367 10.77 -3.60 3.99
CA GLU A 367 11.43 -4.34 2.90
C GLU A 367 11.14 -5.84 3.11
N PRO A 368 11.18 -6.66 2.04
CA PRO A 368 10.92 -8.08 2.17
C PRO A 368 11.99 -8.76 3.04
N GLY A 369 11.56 -9.79 3.76
CA GLY A 369 12.46 -10.74 4.41
C GLY A 369 13.12 -11.64 3.34
N THR A 370 14.39 -12.01 3.48
CA THR A 370 15.30 -11.71 4.60
C THR A 370 16.11 -10.42 4.40
N ASN A 371 15.94 -9.69 3.30
CA ASN A 371 16.73 -8.50 2.96
C ASN A 371 16.67 -7.44 4.08
N GLY A 372 15.47 -7.13 4.58
CA GLY A 372 15.29 -6.20 5.70
C GLY A 372 16.06 -6.62 6.97
N GLN A 373 16.22 -7.94 7.22
CA GLN A 373 17.01 -8.44 8.35
C GLN A 373 18.46 -8.00 8.29
N HIS A 374 19.01 -7.92 7.09
CA HIS A 374 20.40 -7.54 6.83
C HIS A 374 20.56 -6.05 6.53
N ALA A 375 19.51 -5.24 6.73
CA ALA A 375 19.55 -3.78 6.57
C ALA A 375 19.29 -3.06 7.90
N PHE A 376 18.09 -3.19 8.46
CA PHE A 376 17.63 -2.33 9.55
C PHE A 376 17.14 -3.07 10.80
N TYR A 377 17.12 -4.41 10.82
CA TYR A 377 16.69 -5.17 12.00
C TYR A 377 17.60 -4.97 13.22
N GLN A 378 18.84 -4.54 13.02
CA GLN A 378 19.72 -4.09 14.11
C GLN A 378 19.04 -2.98 14.95
N LEU A 379 18.47 -1.97 14.29
CA LEU A 379 17.72 -0.90 14.95
C LEU A 379 16.45 -1.47 15.59
N ILE A 380 15.72 -2.32 14.87
CA ILE A 380 14.49 -2.92 15.39
C ILE A 380 14.78 -3.72 16.67
N HIS A 381 15.87 -4.48 16.76
CA HIS A 381 16.20 -5.33 17.91
C HIS A 381 16.81 -4.58 19.09
N GLN A 382 17.76 -3.66 18.84
CA GLN A 382 18.60 -3.07 19.89
C GLN A 382 18.50 -1.54 19.98
N GLY A 383 17.80 -0.88 19.05
CA GLY A 383 17.52 0.56 19.13
C GLY A 383 16.60 0.90 20.31
N LYS A 384 16.63 2.14 20.79
CA LYS A 384 15.77 2.56 21.92
C LYS A 384 14.29 2.71 21.56
N GLN A 385 14.00 2.96 20.29
CA GLN A 385 12.62 3.05 19.81
C GLN A 385 12.05 1.65 19.58
N ILE A 386 10.79 1.47 19.96
CA ILE A 386 10.02 0.27 19.63
C ILE A 386 9.37 0.49 18.27
N VAL A 387 9.55 -0.48 17.38
CA VAL A 387 8.93 -0.52 16.05
C VAL A 387 8.09 -1.79 15.99
N PRO A 388 6.74 -1.68 16.07
CA PRO A 388 5.85 -2.78 15.75
C PRO A 388 6.14 -3.35 14.36
N CYS A 389 6.26 -4.68 14.30
CA CYS A 389 6.59 -5.40 13.07
C CYS A 389 5.40 -6.25 12.61
N GLU A 390 4.97 -6.09 11.35
CA GLU A 390 3.94 -6.90 10.72
C GLU A 390 4.61 -7.85 9.73
N PHE A 391 4.72 -9.12 10.11
CA PHE A 391 5.23 -10.16 9.24
C PHE A 391 4.12 -10.68 8.32
N ILE A 392 4.44 -10.93 7.06
CA ILE A 392 3.57 -11.65 6.13
C ILE A 392 4.37 -12.84 5.61
N ALA A 393 3.80 -14.04 5.57
CA ALA A 393 4.49 -15.22 5.05
C ALA A 393 3.53 -16.15 4.32
N ALA A 394 4.01 -16.78 3.23
CA ALA A 394 3.29 -17.83 2.52
C ALA A 394 3.76 -19.21 2.98
N ALA A 395 2.84 -20.11 3.31
CA ALA A 395 3.18 -21.48 3.70
C ALA A 395 3.86 -22.25 2.56
N ARG A 396 3.55 -21.92 1.31
CA ARG A 396 4.11 -22.52 0.08
C ARG A 396 4.70 -21.44 -0.82
N GLY A 397 5.88 -21.73 -1.39
CA GLY A 397 6.46 -20.97 -2.50
C GLY A 397 5.89 -21.41 -3.85
N HIS A 398 6.34 -20.76 -4.94
CA HIS A 398 5.94 -21.12 -6.32
C HIS A 398 6.93 -22.09 -6.99
N GLU A 399 8.06 -22.36 -6.35
CA GLU A 399 9.15 -23.18 -6.87
C GLU A 399 9.31 -24.48 -6.06
N PRO A 400 8.59 -25.57 -6.39
CA PRO A 400 8.65 -26.82 -5.63
C PRO A 400 10.06 -27.42 -5.49
N SER A 401 10.92 -27.23 -6.50
CA SER A 401 12.32 -27.69 -6.48
C SER A 401 13.21 -26.93 -5.48
N LEU A 402 12.76 -25.75 -5.02
CA LEU A 402 13.49 -24.87 -4.10
C LEU A 402 12.83 -24.83 -2.71
N ASP A 403 12.05 -25.84 -2.33
CA ASP A 403 11.39 -25.94 -1.01
C ASP A 403 12.38 -25.77 0.16
N HIS A 404 13.64 -26.16 0.00
CA HIS A 404 14.67 -25.93 1.00
C HIS A 404 14.96 -24.43 1.25
N HIS A 405 14.92 -23.58 0.21
CA HIS A 405 14.95 -22.12 0.38
C HIS A 405 13.71 -21.63 1.11
N HIS A 406 12.53 -22.12 0.74
CA HIS A 406 11.25 -21.70 1.34
C HIS A 406 11.19 -22.04 2.84
N LYS A 407 11.64 -23.23 3.23
CA LYS A 407 11.77 -23.62 4.64
C LYS A 407 12.73 -22.71 5.41
N LEU A 408 13.88 -22.35 4.82
CA LEU A 408 14.82 -21.42 5.44
C LEU A 408 14.22 -20.01 5.59
N LEU A 409 13.47 -19.53 4.60
CA LEU A 409 12.75 -18.25 4.64
C LEU A 409 11.74 -18.23 5.80
N LEU A 410 10.91 -19.27 5.91
CA LEU A 410 9.92 -19.41 6.99
C LEU A 410 10.58 -19.56 8.37
N ALA A 411 11.65 -20.35 8.47
CA ALA A 411 12.41 -20.49 9.71
C ALA A 411 12.93 -19.12 10.19
N ASN A 412 13.43 -18.30 9.26
CA ASN A 412 13.86 -16.93 9.54
C ASN A 412 12.70 -16.03 9.99
N CYS A 413 11.55 -16.07 9.32
CA CYS A 413 10.36 -15.30 9.73
C CYS A 413 9.94 -15.61 11.17
N LEU A 414 9.80 -16.90 11.48
CA LEU A 414 9.38 -17.39 12.80
C LEU A 414 10.44 -17.10 13.86
N ALA A 415 11.73 -17.27 13.53
CA ALA A 415 12.83 -16.96 14.44
C ALA A 415 12.90 -15.47 14.77
N GLN A 416 12.69 -14.58 13.79
CA GLN A 416 12.72 -13.13 14.03
C GLN A 416 11.57 -12.67 14.91
N SER A 417 10.33 -13.11 14.63
CA SER A 417 9.18 -12.79 15.51
C SER A 417 9.37 -13.34 16.93
N GLY A 418 9.95 -14.53 17.07
CA GLY A 418 10.31 -15.12 18.36
C GLY A 418 11.42 -14.35 19.09
N ALA A 419 12.45 -13.88 18.37
CA ALA A 419 13.55 -13.10 18.92
C ALA A 419 13.11 -11.72 19.40
N LEU A 420 12.24 -11.04 18.64
CA LEU A 420 11.64 -9.76 19.03
C LEU A 420 10.86 -9.86 20.34
N MET A 421 10.12 -10.95 20.51
CA MET A 421 9.38 -11.22 21.74
C MET A 421 10.31 -11.55 22.93
N ARG A 422 11.19 -12.54 22.76
CA ARG A 422 11.97 -13.12 23.88
C ARG A 422 13.16 -12.25 24.29
N GLY A 423 13.94 -11.79 23.32
CA GLY A 423 15.24 -11.18 23.57
C GLY A 423 16.29 -12.14 24.10
N ARG A 424 17.34 -11.58 24.72
CA ARG A 424 18.46 -12.26 25.36
C ARG A 424 18.94 -11.39 26.52
N SER A 425 18.85 -11.91 27.74
CA SER A 425 19.26 -11.19 28.95
C SER A 425 20.77 -10.98 29.03
N LEU A 426 21.19 -10.07 29.92
CA LEU A 426 22.60 -9.83 30.21
C LEU A 426 23.30 -11.07 30.75
N ASP A 427 22.64 -11.85 31.60
CA ASP A 427 23.24 -13.05 32.18
C ASP A 427 23.52 -14.11 31.12
N VAL A 428 22.57 -14.36 30.21
CA VAL A 428 22.79 -15.26 29.07
C VAL A 428 23.90 -14.74 28.16
N ALA A 429 23.92 -13.44 27.87
CA ALA A 429 24.98 -12.84 27.06
C ALA A 429 26.36 -12.95 27.73
N ARG A 430 26.43 -12.79 29.06
CA ARG A 430 27.64 -12.94 29.87
C ARG A 430 28.14 -14.37 29.84
N GLU A 431 27.28 -15.35 30.07
CA GLU A 431 27.65 -16.77 29.95
C GLU A 431 28.18 -17.13 28.57
N MET A 432 27.54 -16.61 27.50
CA MET A 432 28.01 -16.81 26.13
C MET A 432 29.41 -16.24 25.89
N MET A 433 29.72 -15.07 26.46
CA MET A 433 31.02 -14.42 26.30
C MET A 433 32.10 -15.05 27.18
N ALA A 434 31.75 -15.51 28.38
CA ALA A 434 32.65 -16.27 29.23
C ALA A 434 33.08 -17.59 28.56
N LYS A 435 32.16 -18.29 27.88
CA LYS A 435 32.48 -19.48 27.07
C LYS A 435 33.43 -19.21 25.90
N LYS A 436 33.58 -17.95 25.47
CA LYS A 436 34.56 -17.52 24.47
C LYS A 436 35.90 -17.10 25.09
N GLY A 437 36.09 -17.30 26.40
CA GLY A 437 37.32 -16.98 27.12
C GLY A 437 37.45 -15.53 27.58
N LEU A 438 36.39 -14.72 27.47
CA LEU A 438 36.42 -13.33 27.97
C LEU A 438 36.21 -13.28 29.48
N THR A 439 36.94 -12.39 30.16
CA THR A 439 36.88 -12.19 31.61
C THR A 439 36.91 -10.70 31.97
N GLY A 440 36.57 -10.37 33.22
CA GLY A 440 36.71 -9.00 33.75
C GLY A 440 35.87 -7.97 33.02
N GLU A 441 36.40 -6.76 32.85
CA GLU A 441 35.67 -5.64 32.22
C GLU A 441 35.30 -5.90 30.76
N GLU A 442 36.15 -6.62 30.01
CA GLU A 442 35.88 -6.94 28.60
C GLU A 442 34.72 -7.92 28.45
N LEU A 443 34.57 -8.87 29.40
CA LEU A 443 33.40 -9.73 29.48
C LEU A 443 32.12 -8.91 29.63
N GLU A 444 32.08 -7.99 30.60
CA GLU A 444 30.90 -7.16 30.85
C GLU A 444 30.59 -6.24 29.66
N ARG A 445 31.61 -5.62 29.06
CA ARG A 445 31.45 -4.77 27.88
C ARG A 445 30.85 -5.56 26.72
N GLN A 446 31.43 -6.70 26.39
CA GLN A 446 30.99 -7.55 25.28
C GLN A 446 29.62 -8.19 25.55
N ALA A 447 29.30 -8.55 26.79
CA ALA A 447 27.99 -9.07 27.17
C ALA A 447 26.90 -8.02 26.94
N ARG A 448 27.12 -6.75 27.35
CA ARG A 448 26.16 -5.65 27.17
C ARG A 448 25.81 -5.39 25.70
N HIS A 449 26.78 -5.46 24.79
CA HIS A 449 26.52 -5.31 23.35
C HIS A 449 25.71 -6.47 22.74
N ARG A 450 25.60 -7.61 23.43
CA ARG A 450 24.86 -8.81 22.99
C ARG A 450 23.54 -9.00 23.71
N VAL A 451 23.12 -8.03 24.52
CA VAL A 451 21.78 -8.00 25.11
C VAL A 451 20.76 -7.64 24.04
N PHE A 452 19.68 -8.40 24.01
CA PHE A 452 18.49 -8.09 23.21
C PHE A 452 17.36 -7.87 24.23
N PRO A 453 16.83 -6.65 24.38
CA PRO A 453 15.80 -6.39 25.40
C PRO A 453 14.54 -7.27 25.24
N GLY A 454 14.26 -7.71 24.02
CA GLY A 454 13.02 -8.40 23.68
C GLY A 454 11.81 -7.48 23.92
N ASN A 455 10.65 -8.07 24.20
CA ASN A 455 9.40 -7.34 24.46
C ASN A 455 8.99 -6.38 23.33
N ARG A 456 9.36 -6.70 22.09
CA ARG A 456 9.03 -5.90 20.91
C ARG A 456 7.85 -6.55 20.18
N PRO A 457 6.75 -5.82 19.95
CA PRO A 457 5.53 -6.42 19.45
C PRO A 457 5.66 -6.78 17.97
N SER A 458 5.04 -7.89 17.60
CA SER A 458 4.87 -8.27 16.20
C SER A 458 3.53 -8.97 15.96
N THR A 459 3.06 -8.89 14.72
CA THR A 459 1.95 -9.70 14.21
C THR A 459 2.45 -10.57 13.06
N THR A 460 1.70 -11.61 12.73
CA THR A 460 2.00 -12.47 11.58
C THR A 460 0.72 -12.75 10.80
N LEU A 461 0.71 -12.34 9.53
CA LEU A 461 -0.28 -12.77 8.55
C LEU A 461 0.31 -13.96 7.77
N LEU A 462 -0.19 -15.16 8.04
CA LEU A 462 0.16 -16.37 7.31
C LEU A 462 -0.91 -16.65 6.25
N ILE A 463 -0.45 -16.85 5.02
CA ILE A 463 -1.27 -17.25 3.86
C ILE A 463 -0.82 -18.62 3.36
N ASP A 464 -1.63 -19.31 2.59
CA ASP A 464 -1.25 -20.60 2.01
C ASP A 464 -0.20 -20.44 0.90
N GLN A 465 -0.51 -19.67 -0.14
CA GLN A 465 0.37 -19.32 -1.25
C GLN A 465 -0.02 -17.94 -1.79
N LEU A 466 0.91 -17.19 -2.35
CA LEU A 466 0.60 -15.90 -2.99
C LEU A 466 -0.04 -16.13 -4.37
N THR A 467 -1.37 -16.09 -4.44
CA THR A 467 -2.18 -16.20 -5.66
C THR A 467 -2.84 -14.85 -5.99
N PRO A 468 -3.43 -14.65 -7.19
CA PRO A 468 -4.21 -13.44 -7.47
C PRO A 468 -5.30 -13.21 -6.42
N PHE A 469 -6.06 -14.25 -6.08
CA PHE A 469 -7.08 -14.21 -5.03
C PHE A 469 -6.49 -13.79 -3.68
N THR A 470 -5.41 -14.42 -3.24
CA THR A 470 -4.79 -14.10 -1.94
C THR A 470 -4.19 -12.70 -1.91
N LEU A 471 -3.61 -12.22 -3.01
CA LEU A 471 -3.18 -10.83 -3.10
C LEU A 471 -4.37 -9.87 -2.97
N GLY A 472 -5.50 -10.18 -3.62
CA GLY A 472 -6.75 -9.41 -3.48
C GLY A 472 -7.21 -9.33 -2.03
N GLN A 473 -7.19 -10.45 -1.30
CA GLN A 473 -7.53 -10.48 0.13
C GLN A 473 -6.58 -9.59 0.95
N ILE A 474 -5.27 -9.63 0.69
CA ILE A 474 -4.27 -8.83 1.41
C ILE A 474 -4.48 -7.34 1.17
N VAL A 475 -4.65 -6.92 -0.08
CA VAL A 475 -4.83 -5.49 -0.41
C VAL A 475 -6.11 -4.97 0.25
N ALA A 476 -7.24 -5.67 0.09
CA ALA A 476 -8.51 -5.26 0.70
C ALA A 476 -8.47 -5.30 2.25
N LEU A 477 -7.71 -6.21 2.86
CA LEU A 477 -7.49 -6.24 4.31
C LEU A 477 -6.88 -4.91 4.80
N TYR A 478 -5.87 -4.40 4.10
CA TYR A 478 -5.25 -3.13 4.46
C TYR A 478 -6.11 -1.91 4.09
N GLU A 479 -6.90 -1.96 3.02
CA GLU A 479 -7.87 -0.90 2.72
C GLU A 479 -8.91 -0.75 3.84
N HIS A 480 -9.47 -1.86 4.31
CA HIS A 480 -10.45 -1.85 5.40
C HIS A 480 -9.81 -1.48 6.74
N ARG A 481 -8.56 -1.85 6.97
CA ARG A 481 -7.80 -1.36 8.13
C ARG A 481 -7.75 0.17 8.13
N VAL A 482 -7.38 0.78 7.01
CA VAL A 482 -7.31 2.24 6.87
C VAL A 482 -8.66 2.89 7.12
N PHE A 483 -9.74 2.30 6.59
CA PHE A 483 -11.10 2.75 6.87
C PHE A 483 -11.44 2.69 8.37
N VAL A 484 -11.16 1.58 9.06
CA VAL A 484 -11.45 1.42 10.49
C VAL A 484 -10.71 2.46 11.32
N GLU A 485 -9.41 2.66 11.05
CA GLU A 485 -8.61 3.70 11.70
C GLU A 485 -9.21 5.09 11.46
N GLY A 486 -9.57 5.41 10.22
CA GLY A 486 -10.16 6.70 9.85
C GLY A 486 -11.47 7.00 10.59
N VAL A 487 -12.35 6.00 10.68
CA VAL A 487 -13.61 6.11 11.41
C VAL A 487 -13.36 6.37 12.90
N ILE A 488 -12.45 5.62 13.53
CA ILE A 488 -12.13 5.78 14.95
C ILE A 488 -11.52 7.16 15.24
N PHE A 489 -10.70 7.69 14.33
CA PHE A 489 -10.12 9.03 14.47
C PHE A 489 -11.09 10.16 14.11
N GLY A 490 -12.23 9.83 13.49
CA GLY A 490 -13.18 10.84 13.00
C GLY A 490 -12.65 11.68 11.83
N ILE A 491 -11.74 11.14 11.03
CA ILE A 491 -11.11 11.85 9.90
C ILE A 491 -11.69 11.42 8.55
N ASN A 492 -11.46 12.22 7.51
CA ASN A 492 -11.70 11.80 6.13
C ASN A 492 -10.49 11.02 5.59
N SER A 493 -10.63 9.71 5.40
CA SER A 493 -9.59 8.85 4.81
C SER A 493 -9.47 8.95 3.28
N PHE A 494 -10.35 9.69 2.62
CA PHE A 494 -10.56 9.60 1.17
C PHE A 494 -10.19 10.87 0.39
N ASP A 495 -10.00 12.00 1.08
CA ASP A 495 -9.41 13.20 0.49
C ASP A 495 -7.87 13.25 0.64
N GLN A 496 -7.22 14.25 0.02
CA GLN A 496 -5.76 14.45 0.09
C GLN A 496 -5.33 15.91 -0.13
N TRP A 497 -6.00 16.89 0.49
CA TRP A 497 -5.69 18.33 0.32
C TRP A 497 -4.21 18.71 0.56
N GLY A 498 -3.48 17.92 1.37
CA GLY A 498 -2.07 18.15 1.67
C GLY A 498 -1.12 18.12 0.48
N VAL A 499 -1.54 17.63 -0.70
CA VAL A 499 -0.70 17.58 -1.91
C VAL A 499 -0.77 18.84 -2.77
N GLU A 500 -1.69 19.76 -2.50
CA GLU A 500 -1.97 20.90 -3.40
C GLU A 500 -0.91 22.00 -3.31
N LEU A 501 -0.51 22.40 -2.10
CA LEU A 501 0.44 23.50 -1.89
C LEU A 501 1.76 23.27 -2.64
N GLY A 502 2.29 22.04 -2.63
CA GLY A 502 3.52 21.71 -3.35
C GLY A 502 3.38 21.88 -4.86
N LYS A 503 2.22 21.52 -5.43
CA LYS A 503 1.94 21.66 -6.87
C LYS A 503 1.81 23.13 -7.27
N GLU A 504 1.12 23.93 -6.47
CA GLU A 504 1.00 25.37 -6.68
C GLU A 504 2.36 26.07 -6.61
N LEU A 505 3.16 25.76 -5.59
CA LEU A 505 4.48 26.34 -5.43
C LEU A 505 5.43 25.93 -6.56
N ALA A 506 5.41 24.67 -7.01
CA ALA A 506 6.25 24.22 -8.12
C ALA A 506 6.04 25.04 -9.40
N LEU A 507 4.78 25.37 -9.74
CA LEU A 507 4.45 26.20 -10.91
C LEU A 507 4.97 27.63 -10.78
N THR A 508 5.02 28.17 -9.56
CA THR A 508 5.52 29.53 -9.30
C THR A 508 7.05 29.59 -9.17
N VAL A 509 7.70 28.47 -8.84
CA VAL A 509 9.18 28.35 -8.79
C VAL A 509 9.76 28.10 -10.17
N ALA A 510 9.06 27.39 -11.06
CA ALA A 510 9.56 27.03 -12.40
C ALA A 510 10.14 28.20 -13.20
N PRO A 511 9.56 29.43 -13.21
CA PRO A 511 10.16 30.57 -13.91
C PRO A 511 11.56 30.96 -13.41
N LEU A 512 11.89 30.74 -12.12
CA LEU A 512 13.24 30.99 -11.60
C LEU A 512 14.28 30.12 -12.30
N LEU A 513 13.92 28.88 -12.65
CA LEU A 513 14.80 27.94 -13.36
C LEU A 513 14.96 28.26 -14.86
N ASP A 514 14.14 29.18 -15.37
CA ASP A 514 14.29 29.79 -16.70
C ASP A 514 15.10 31.10 -16.65
N GLY A 515 15.60 31.50 -15.47
CA GLY A 515 16.23 32.80 -15.27
C GLY A 515 15.25 33.99 -15.31
N LYS A 516 13.95 33.74 -15.17
CA LYS A 516 12.92 34.78 -15.15
C LYS A 516 12.66 35.25 -13.71
N PRO A 517 12.29 36.52 -13.49
CA PRO A 517 11.87 36.98 -12.17
C PRO A 517 10.62 36.25 -11.69
N ALA A 518 10.64 35.75 -10.46
CA ALA A 518 9.46 35.27 -9.74
C ALA A 518 9.48 35.82 -8.31
N PRO A 519 8.81 36.96 -8.04
CA PRO A 519 8.77 37.54 -6.70
C PRO A 519 7.89 36.70 -5.75
N GLY A 520 8.15 36.77 -4.45
CA GLY A 520 7.35 36.11 -3.41
C GLY A 520 7.95 34.82 -2.85
N HIS A 521 9.11 34.38 -3.37
CA HIS A 521 9.86 33.25 -2.84
C HIS A 521 10.81 33.66 -1.72
N ASP A 522 11.10 32.73 -0.81
CA ASP A 522 12.04 32.96 0.28
C ASP A 522 13.50 33.02 -0.23
N PRO A 523 14.43 33.64 0.52
CA PRO A 523 15.81 33.80 0.09
C PRO A 523 16.55 32.49 -0.20
N SER A 524 16.19 31.38 0.46
CA SER A 524 16.81 30.08 0.21
C SER A 524 16.40 29.55 -1.16
N THR A 525 15.10 29.58 -1.48
CA THR A 525 14.59 29.13 -2.79
C THR A 525 15.20 29.93 -3.95
N VAL A 526 15.30 31.26 -3.79
CA VAL A 526 15.91 32.13 -4.81
C VAL A 526 17.40 31.83 -4.98
N ALA A 527 18.15 31.69 -3.88
CA ALA A 527 19.58 31.38 -3.93
C ALA A 527 19.85 30.03 -4.59
N LEU A 528 19.09 28.99 -4.25
CA LEU A 528 19.24 27.66 -4.85
C LEU A 528 18.92 27.67 -6.35
N ALA A 529 17.87 28.38 -6.77
CA ALA A 529 17.56 28.51 -8.19
C ALA A 529 18.70 29.21 -8.97
N HIS A 530 19.32 30.23 -8.37
CA HIS A 530 20.48 30.90 -8.93
C HIS A 530 21.69 29.94 -9.04
N ASP A 531 22.04 29.22 -7.98
CA ASP A 531 23.15 28.26 -7.99
C ASP A 531 22.93 27.16 -9.05
N ILE A 532 21.69 26.69 -9.21
CA ILE A 532 21.32 25.73 -10.27
C ILE A 532 21.60 26.30 -11.66
N LEU A 533 21.25 27.56 -11.91
CA LEU A 533 21.52 28.22 -13.19
C LEU A 533 23.03 28.37 -13.44
N GLU A 534 23.82 28.73 -12.43
CA GLU A 534 25.28 28.82 -12.55
C GLU A 534 25.93 27.45 -12.86
N MET A 535 25.47 26.38 -12.20
CA MET A 535 25.93 25.02 -12.46
C MET A 535 25.60 24.58 -13.89
N ARG A 536 24.41 24.94 -14.40
CA ARG A 536 24.01 24.66 -15.79
C ARG A 536 24.82 25.47 -16.81
N ALA A 537 25.13 26.73 -16.50
CA ALA A 537 25.92 27.59 -17.38
C ALA A 537 27.40 27.19 -17.46
N SER A 538 27.97 26.64 -16.38
CA SER A 538 29.36 26.19 -16.34
C SER A 538 29.59 24.81 -17.00
N SER A 539 28.52 24.10 -17.37
CA SER A 539 28.55 22.77 -17.98
C SER A 539 28.33 22.77 -19.50
N GLY A 540 28.08 23.93 -20.10
CA GLY A 540 27.99 24.14 -21.55
C GLY A 540 29.19 24.91 -22.08
#